data_AF-A0A2T5BR99-F1
#
_entry.id   AF-A0A2T5BR99-F1
#
_cell.length_a   1.000
_cell.length_b   1.000
_cell.length_c   1.000
_cell.angle_alpha   90.00
_cell.angle_beta   90.00
_cell.angle_gamma   90.00
#
_symmetry.space_group_name_H-M   'P 1'
#
loop_
_entity.id
_entity.type
_entity.pdbx_description
1 polymer ?
#
loop_
_entity_poly.entity_id
_entity_poly.type
_entity_poly.pdbx_seq_one_letter_code
_entity_poly.pdbx_strand_id
1 'polypeptide(L)'
;MTVNGTVWWTELMTRDVPAALRYYSDVCGWTFEKVDHDTMTYHIGSRDGQPSVGVMDITGMDGFDGLPAHWFSYFAVDDLGAALERSAALGGKVGKPPFAMPGVGRIAIVIDPTGAAMGLIEPETA
;
A
#
# COMPACT_ATOMS: atom_id res chain seq x y z
N MET A 1 4.77 17.57 8.71
CA MET A 1 5.11 16.71 9.88
C MET A 1 4.65 15.32 9.54
N THR A 2 5.58 14.42 9.23
CA THR A 2 5.28 12.99 9.13
C THR A 2 4.95 12.50 10.53
N VAL A 3 3.77 11.91 10.73
CA VAL A 3 3.41 11.33 12.03
C VAL A 3 3.91 9.89 12.02
N ASN A 4 5.20 9.70 12.28
CA ASN A 4 5.84 8.38 12.33
C ASN A 4 4.96 7.36 13.07
N GLY A 5 4.70 6.23 12.42
CA GLY A 5 3.83 5.16 12.92
C GLY A 5 2.34 5.28 12.57
N THR A 6 1.88 6.34 11.88
CA THR A 6 0.49 6.38 11.39
C THR A 6 0.30 5.57 10.12
N VAL A 7 -0.91 5.06 9.92
CA VAL A 7 -1.34 4.57 8.59
C VAL A 7 -1.28 5.74 7.62
N TRP A 8 -0.36 5.67 6.68
CA TRP A 8 -0.19 6.65 5.62
C TRP A 8 -1.15 6.41 4.47
N TRP A 9 -1.30 5.13 4.10
CA TRP A 9 -2.14 4.71 3.00
C TRP A 9 -2.60 3.28 3.20
N THR A 10 -3.73 2.93 2.60
CA THR A 10 -4.21 1.55 2.56
C THR A 10 -4.80 1.27 1.19
N GLU A 11 -4.58 0.07 0.69
CA GLU A 11 -5.10 -0.33 -0.61
C GLU A 11 -5.62 -1.76 -0.60
N LEU A 12 -6.64 -2.00 -1.40
CA LEU A 12 -7.16 -3.32 -1.67
C LEU A 12 -6.34 -3.95 -2.79
N MET A 13 -5.81 -5.13 -2.53
CA MET A 13 -5.17 -5.99 -3.52
C MET A 13 -6.14 -7.09 -3.91
N THR A 14 -6.59 -7.13 -5.17
CA THR A 14 -7.62 -8.08 -5.65
C THR A 14 -7.44 -8.44 -7.12
N ARG A 15 -7.99 -9.58 -7.55
CA ARG A 15 -8.07 -9.98 -8.98
C ARG A 15 -9.40 -9.61 -9.63
N ASP A 16 -10.38 -9.17 -8.83
CA ASP A 16 -11.68 -8.71 -9.32
C ASP A 16 -11.89 -7.24 -8.91
N VAL A 17 -11.12 -6.36 -9.56
CA VAL A 17 -11.21 -4.91 -9.36
C VAL A 17 -12.64 -4.41 -9.66
N PRO A 18 -13.30 -4.76 -10.78
CA PRO A 18 -14.66 -4.26 -11.06
C PRO A 18 -15.68 -4.63 -9.98
N ALA A 19 -15.62 -5.83 -9.41
CA ALA A 19 -16.51 -6.19 -8.30
C ALA A 19 -16.19 -5.39 -7.03
N ALA A 20 -14.90 -5.19 -6.72
CA ALA A 20 -14.49 -4.39 -5.57
C ALA A 20 -14.97 -2.93 -5.69
N LEU A 21 -14.75 -2.28 -6.82
CA LEU A 21 -15.17 -0.89 -7.03
C LEU A 21 -16.68 -0.74 -6.82
N ARG A 22 -17.50 -1.61 -7.43
CA ARG A 22 -18.96 -1.60 -7.24
C ARG A 22 -19.34 -1.78 -5.77
N TYR A 23 -18.78 -2.80 -5.11
CA TYR A 23 -19.09 -3.09 -3.72
C TYR A 23 -18.75 -1.93 -2.77
N TYR A 24 -17.55 -1.35 -2.89
CA TYR A 24 -17.13 -0.27 -2.01
C TYR A 24 -17.75 1.09 -2.39
N SER A 25 -18.16 1.28 -3.65
CA SER A 25 -19.04 2.40 -4.01
C SER A 25 -20.38 2.30 -3.31
N ASP A 26 -20.99 1.12 -3.25
CA ASP A 26 -22.30 0.93 -2.59
C ASP A 26 -22.20 1.00 -1.06
N VAL A 27 -21.19 0.38 -0.46
CA VAL A 27 -21.06 0.25 1.00
C VAL A 27 -20.43 1.49 1.64
N CYS A 28 -19.36 2.02 1.06
CA CYS A 28 -18.61 3.14 1.62
C CYS A 28 -18.96 4.49 0.96
N GLY A 29 -19.67 4.48 -0.17
CA GLY A 29 -19.93 5.67 -0.96
C GLY A 29 -18.66 6.28 -1.54
N TRP A 30 -17.67 5.45 -1.84
CA TRP A 30 -16.46 5.91 -2.52
C TRP A 30 -16.69 6.08 -4.02
N THR A 31 -16.13 7.14 -4.58
CA THR A 31 -15.93 7.28 -6.02
C THR A 31 -14.51 6.84 -6.36
N PHE A 32 -14.33 6.25 -7.53
CA PHE A 32 -13.02 5.74 -7.95
C PHE A 32 -12.53 6.42 -9.21
N GLU A 33 -11.30 6.92 -9.15
CA GLU A 33 -10.58 7.43 -10.31
C GLU A 33 -9.51 6.42 -10.69
N LYS A 34 -9.50 6.01 -11.96
CA LYS A 34 -8.43 5.17 -12.50
C LYS A 34 -7.19 6.03 -12.72
N VAL A 35 -6.07 5.59 -12.18
CA VAL A 35 -4.74 6.17 -12.39
C VAL A 35 -3.89 5.14 -13.12
N ASP A 36 -3.41 5.51 -14.31
CA ASP A 36 -2.47 4.68 -15.06
C ASP A 36 -1.07 4.90 -14.47
N HIS A 37 -0.53 3.85 -13.83
CA HIS A 37 0.88 3.76 -13.48
C HIS A 37 1.59 2.90 -14.53
N ASP A 38 2.85 3.22 -14.84
CA ASP A 38 3.63 2.58 -15.91
C ASP A 38 3.59 1.04 -15.94
N THR A 39 3.42 0.41 -14.77
CA THR A 39 3.48 -1.05 -14.61
C THR A 39 2.19 -1.68 -14.10
N MET A 40 1.17 -0.88 -13.75
CA MET A 40 -0.04 -1.40 -13.12
C MET A 40 -1.23 -0.46 -13.25
N THR A 41 -2.43 -1.04 -13.33
CA THR A 41 -3.68 -0.28 -13.20
C THR A 41 -3.97 -0.04 -11.72
N TYR A 42 -4.12 1.23 -11.34
CA TYR A 42 -4.46 1.63 -9.99
C TYR A 42 -5.77 2.40 -9.96
N HIS A 43 -6.52 2.30 -8.87
CA HIS A 43 -7.69 3.16 -8.65
C HIS A 43 -7.58 3.84 -7.30
N ILE A 44 -7.82 5.15 -7.27
CA ILE A 44 -7.92 5.92 -6.03
C ILE A 44 -9.40 6.01 -5.66
N GLY A 45 -9.75 5.42 -4.52
CA GLY A 45 -11.05 5.56 -3.89
C GLY A 45 -11.09 6.82 -3.02
N SER A 46 -12.09 7.66 -3.25
CA SER A 46 -12.26 8.95 -2.58
C SER A 46 -13.65 9.08 -1.97
N ARG A 47 -13.73 9.74 -0.82
CA ARG A 47 -15.00 10.16 -0.22
C ARG A 47 -15.05 11.68 -0.22
N ASP A 48 -16.11 12.27 -0.79
CA ASP A 48 -16.30 13.73 -0.81
C ASP A 48 -15.06 14.49 -1.36
N GLY A 49 -14.44 13.92 -2.39
CA GLY A 49 -13.23 14.46 -3.04
C GLY A 49 -11.92 14.23 -2.28
N GLN A 50 -11.95 13.57 -1.12
CA GLN A 50 -10.75 13.25 -0.34
C GLN A 50 -10.26 11.82 -0.64
N PRO A 51 -9.03 11.65 -1.18
CA PRO A 51 -8.42 10.33 -1.36
C PRO A 51 -8.38 9.57 -0.03
N SER A 52 -8.85 8.33 -0.06
CA SER A 52 -8.99 7.50 1.14
C SER A 52 -8.28 6.16 1.01
N VAL A 53 -8.33 5.53 -0.17
CA VAL A 53 -7.79 4.18 -0.40
C VAL A 53 -7.30 3.98 -1.82
N GLY A 54 -6.46 2.95 -2.00
CA GLY A 54 -6.13 2.38 -3.31
C GLY A 54 -6.92 1.11 -3.63
N VAL A 55 -7.00 0.76 -4.92
CA VAL A 55 -7.35 -0.58 -5.38
C VAL A 55 -6.40 -0.97 -6.51
N MET A 56 -5.72 -2.09 -6.33
CA MET A 56 -4.72 -2.66 -7.26
C MET A 56 -5.18 -4.02 -7.78
N ASP A 57 -5.01 -4.23 -9.08
CA ASP A 57 -5.06 -5.56 -9.69
C ASP A 57 -3.75 -6.31 -9.43
N ILE A 58 -3.83 -7.46 -8.77
CA ILE A 58 -2.67 -8.33 -8.48
C ILE A 58 -2.53 -9.53 -9.44
N THR A 59 -3.28 -9.53 -10.54
CA THR A 59 -3.21 -10.60 -11.54
C THR A 59 -1.83 -10.63 -12.21
N GLY A 60 -1.15 -11.78 -12.14
CA GLY A 60 0.15 -11.97 -12.77
C GLY A 60 1.31 -11.29 -12.06
N MET A 61 1.11 -10.72 -10.87
CA MET A 61 2.19 -10.17 -10.06
C MET A 61 2.95 -11.28 -9.32
N ASP A 62 4.27 -11.28 -9.46
CA ASP A 62 5.14 -12.24 -8.77
C ASP A 62 4.94 -12.19 -7.25
N GLY A 63 4.78 -13.36 -6.63
CA GLY A 63 4.59 -13.50 -5.18
C GLY A 63 3.15 -13.31 -4.70
N PHE A 64 2.19 -13.02 -5.58
CA PHE A 64 0.77 -12.89 -5.24
C PHE A 64 -0.07 -14.14 -5.54
N ASP A 65 0.52 -15.14 -6.20
CA ASP A 65 -0.16 -16.40 -6.51
C ASP A 65 -0.69 -17.11 -5.26
N GLY A 66 -1.96 -17.51 -5.31
CA GLY A 66 -2.65 -18.15 -4.19
C GLY A 66 -3.03 -17.20 -3.04
N LEU A 67 -2.59 -15.93 -3.04
CA LEU A 67 -3.05 -14.97 -2.03
C LEU A 67 -4.50 -14.54 -2.30
N PRO A 68 -5.38 -14.59 -1.28
CA PRO A 68 -6.73 -14.07 -1.39
C PRO A 68 -6.72 -12.53 -1.50
N ALA A 69 -7.85 -11.95 -1.91
CA ALA A 69 -8.01 -10.51 -1.86
C ALA A 69 -7.87 -10.01 -0.41
N HIS A 70 -7.12 -8.94 -0.21
CA HIS A 70 -6.82 -8.41 1.12
C HIS A 70 -6.54 -6.91 1.09
N TRP A 71 -6.76 -6.27 2.24
CA TRP A 71 -6.31 -4.91 2.48
C TRP A 71 -4.85 -4.93 2.92
N PHE A 72 -4.07 -4.00 2.37
CA PHE A 72 -2.65 -3.84 2.65
C PHE A 72 -2.37 -2.39 3.05
N SER A 73 -1.67 -2.21 4.17
CA SER A 73 -1.44 -0.88 4.74
C SER A 73 0.04 -0.47 4.70
N TYR A 74 0.25 0.82 4.51
CA TYR A 74 1.54 1.49 4.54
C TYR A 74 1.61 2.36 5.79
N PHE A 75 2.66 2.20 6.58
CA PHE A 75 2.92 3.01 7.77
C PHE A 75 4.02 4.03 7.46
N ALA A 76 3.77 5.29 7.81
CA ALA A 76 4.73 6.35 7.64
C ALA A 76 5.91 6.19 8.61
N VAL A 77 7.12 6.39 8.11
CA VAL A 77 8.36 6.46 8.90
C VAL A 77 9.16 7.69 8.48
N ASP A 78 9.88 8.30 9.43
CA ASP A 78 10.69 9.50 9.16
C ASP A 78 11.96 9.18 8.37
N ASP A 79 12.49 7.97 8.52
CA ASP A 79 13.68 7.46 7.83
C ASP A 79 13.47 5.98 7.53
N LEU A 80 13.34 5.63 6.25
CA LEU A 80 13.09 4.25 5.83
C LEU A 80 14.27 3.34 6.13
N GLY A 81 15.51 3.82 5.99
CA GLY A 81 16.71 3.02 6.24
C GLY A 81 16.80 2.63 7.71
N ALA A 82 16.68 3.62 8.60
CA ALA A 82 16.72 3.38 10.04
C ALA A 82 15.54 2.51 10.51
N ALA A 83 14.36 2.63 9.89
CA ALA A 83 13.22 1.77 10.20
C ALA A 83 13.46 0.30 9.78
N LEU A 84 14.09 0.08 8.62
CA LEU A 84 14.42 -1.26 8.14
C LEU A 84 15.50 -1.94 8.98
N GLU A 85 16.54 -1.21 9.38
CA GLU A 85 17.56 -1.73 10.30
C GLU A 85 16.94 -2.18 11.63
N ARG A 86 16.06 -1.35 12.21
CA ARG A 86 15.33 -1.71 13.43
C ARG A 86 14.42 -2.92 13.23
N SER A 87 13.68 -2.98 12.13
CA SER A 87 12.82 -4.11 11.80
C SER A 87 13.62 -5.41 11.74
N ALA A 88 14.75 -5.41 11.02
CA ALA A 88 15.64 -6.57 10.93
C ALA A 88 16.21 -6.98 12.29
N ALA A 89 16.65 -6.03 13.11
CA ALA A 89 17.16 -6.30 14.46
C ALA A 89 16.11 -6.93 15.40
N LEU A 90 14.82 -6.71 15.14
CA LEU A 90 13.69 -7.26 15.90
C LEU A 90 13.10 -8.53 15.29
N GLY A 91 13.74 -9.11 14.26
CA GLY A 91 13.32 -10.35 13.61
C GLY A 91 12.35 -10.18 12.44
N GLY A 92 12.11 -8.94 12.02
CA GLY A 92 11.40 -8.64 10.77
C GLY A 92 12.22 -9.03 9.54
N LYS A 93 11.53 -9.24 8.42
CA LYS A 93 12.13 -9.60 7.13
C LYS A 93 11.76 -8.56 6.08
N VAL A 94 12.67 -8.33 5.12
CA VAL A 94 12.37 -7.53 3.93
C VAL A 94 11.66 -8.44 2.92
N GLY A 95 10.39 -8.15 2.63
CA GLY A 95 9.61 -8.81 1.59
C GLY A 95 9.89 -8.22 0.21
N LYS A 96 10.00 -6.89 0.12
CA LYS A 96 10.42 -6.16 -1.09
C LYS A 96 11.42 -5.07 -0.68
N PRO A 97 12.63 -5.03 -1.27
CA PRO A 97 13.62 -4.00 -0.99
C PRO A 97 13.09 -2.58 -1.25
N PRO A 98 13.68 -1.54 -0.62
CA PRO A 98 13.34 -0.16 -0.89
C PRO A 98 13.29 0.19 -2.37
N PHE A 99 12.25 0.89 -2.80
CA PHE A 99 12.14 1.49 -4.12
C PHE A 99 11.52 2.90 -4.01
N ALA A 100 11.87 3.77 -4.95
CA ALA A 100 11.31 5.11 -5.03
C ALA A 100 10.03 5.08 -5.88
N MET A 101 9.02 5.85 -5.44
CA MET A 101 7.81 6.13 -6.19
C MET A 101 7.70 7.65 -6.36
N PRO A 102 8.05 8.18 -7.56
CA PRO A 102 8.11 9.62 -7.79
C PRO A 102 6.81 10.34 -7.40
N GLY A 103 6.92 11.41 -6.62
CA GLY A 103 5.77 12.19 -6.16
C GLY A 103 5.04 11.59 -4.95
N VAL A 104 5.52 10.46 -4.42
CA VAL A 104 4.89 9.78 -3.27
C VAL A 104 5.89 9.54 -2.14
N GLY A 105 7.07 8.98 -2.42
CA GLY A 105 8.04 8.65 -1.39
C GLY A 105 8.90 7.44 -1.69
N ARG A 106 9.58 6.95 -0.65
CA ARG A 106 10.35 5.70 -0.67
C ARG A 106 9.58 4.63 0.09
N ILE A 107 9.43 3.46 -0.51
CA ILE A 107 8.62 2.36 0.03
C ILE A 107 9.48 1.12 0.17
N ALA A 108 9.30 0.36 1.24
CA ALA A 108 9.73 -1.02 1.35
C ALA A 108 8.58 -1.89 1.88
N ILE A 109 8.55 -3.17 1.48
CA ILE A 109 7.60 -4.13 2.06
C ILE A 109 8.37 -4.97 3.07
N VAL A 110 7.84 -5.05 4.30
CA VAL A 110 8.39 -5.85 5.38
C VAL A 110 7.39 -6.88 5.87
N ILE A 111 7.89 -7.93 6.48
CA ILE A 111 7.12 -8.96 7.17
C ILE A 111 7.55 -8.94 8.62
N ASP A 112 6.61 -8.73 9.54
CA ASP A 112 6.90 -8.71 10.97
C ASP A 112 7.20 -10.13 11.52
N PRO A 113 7.66 -10.26 12.78
CA PRO A 113 7.94 -11.57 13.37
C PRO A 113 6.73 -12.51 13.51
N THR A 114 5.51 -11.98 13.40
CA THR A 114 4.27 -12.77 13.43
C THR A 114 3.85 -13.26 12.05
N GLY A 115 4.49 -12.76 10.98
CA GLY A 115 4.21 -13.10 9.59
C GLY A 115 3.30 -12.10 8.87
N ALA A 116 2.95 -10.97 9.48
CA ALA A 116 2.13 -9.96 8.84
C ALA A 116 2.97 -9.10 7.88
N ALA A 117 2.54 -9.01 6.62
CA ALA A 117 3.15 -8.13 5.63
C ALA A 117 2.59 -6.71 5.74
N MET A 118 3.46 -5.70 5.67
CA MET A 118 3.08 -4.28 5.65
C MET A 118 4.07 -3.45 4.83
N GLY A 119 3.61 -2.30 4.36
CA GLY A 119 4.47 -1.30 3.75
C GLY A 119 5.05 -0.36 4.81
N LEU A 120 6.33 -0.03 4.71
CA LEU A 120 6.90 1.15 5.34
C LEU A 120 7.13 2.19 4.24
N ILE A 121 6.67 3.41 4.48
CA ILE A 121 6.86 4.53 3.57
C ILE A 121 7.53 5.69 4.27
N GLU A 122 8.58 6.22 3.68
CA GLU A 122 9.13 7.55 3.97
C GLU A 122 8.54 8.49 2.92
N PRO A 123 7.47 9.25 3.24
CA PRO A 123 6.79 10.08 2.26
C PRO A 123 7.71 11.19 1.79
N GLU A 124 7.58 11.57 0.52
CA GLU A 124 8.13 12.85 0.06
C GLU A 124 7.46 13.97 0.87
N THR A 125 8.22 14.68 1.69
CA THR A 125 7.73 15.93 2.29
C THR A 125 7.60 16.96 1.16
N ALA A 126 6.39 17.48 0.98
CA ALA A 126 6.15 18.70 0.19
C ALA A 126 6.84 19.91 0.82
#